data_AF-A0A7Y0A732-F1
#
_entry.id   AF-A0A7Y0A732-F1
#
_cell.length_a   1.000
_cell.length_b   1.000
_cell.length_c   1.000
_cell.angle_alpha   90.00
_cell.angle_beta   90.00
_cell.angle_gamma   90.00
#
_symmetry.space_group_name_H-M   'P 1'
#
loop_
_entity.id
_entity.type
_entity.pdbx_description
1 polymer ?
#
loop_
_entity_poly.entity_id
_entity_poly.type
_entity_poly.pdbx_seq_one_letter_code
_entity_poly.pdbx_strand_id
1 'polypeptide(L)'
;MRILKSLFIAILFCFALLSCKKEEKTETSNSNIDSTNSASADTVTKSTDSAAVFIEMIPAHIESQYTTKFAQVALKHPNLIDKFTLDYPNFKELIEKHTNYMYAKFYFIQDSNNSKLNLGVAFSNNDNYKDISSDDKFVLINNTFQSDVNLQKKIKSYQSSLATQTGFNGKPATECILYKIKEINDYFIIKDKSNISRLDLAMIYFCQAKDDNGSEYNRYANKYDRISFAVHAVYSDGSMDEGYDAGDLKP
;
A
#
# COMPACT_ATOMS: atom_id res chain seq x y z
N MET A 1 50.10 19.53 -0.42
CA MET A 1 49.54 18.41 -1.19
C MET A 1 48.63 19.00 -2.27
N ARG A 2 48.87 18.65 -3.53
CA ARG A 2 48.36 19.36 -4.72
C ARG A 2 46.87 19.16 -4.94
N ILE A 3 46.32 20.21 -5.53
CA ILE A 3 44.96 20.49 -5.99
C ILE A 3 44.61 19.67 -7.27
N LEU A 4 43.30 19.49 -7.50
CA LEU A 4 42.56 19.54 -8.79
C LEU A 4 42.02 18.24 -9.45
N LYS A 5 40.73 18.37 -9.84
CA LYS A 5 40.05 17.95 -11.10
C LYS A 5 39.29 16.61 -11.21
N SER A 6 37.97 16.73 -11.02
CA SER A 6 36.89 16.51 -12.02
C SER A 6 37.18 15.62 -13.23
N LEU A 7 36.30 14.64 -13.47
CA LEU A 7 35.93 14.25 -14.83
C LEU A 7 34.46 13.83 -14.91
N PHE A 8 33.66 14.72 -15.48
CA PHE A 8 32.37 14.45 -16.12
C PHE A 8 32.61 13.62 -17.39
N ILE A 9 31.88 12.54 -17.60
CA ILE A 9 31.63 11.99 -18.95
C ILE A 9 30.15 11.67 -19.08
N ALA A 10 29.48 12.45 -19.92
CA ALA A 10 28.18 12.16 -20.50
C ALA A 10 28.39 11.33 -21.77
N ILE A 11 27.55 10.31 -21.98
CA ILE A 11 27.39 9.69 -23.30
C ILE A 11 25.89 9.59 -23.60
N LEU A 12 25.46 10.46 -24.51
CA LEU A 12 24.29 10.29 -25.37
C LEU A 12 24.55 9.14 -26.34
N PHE A 13 23.55 8.30 -26.61
CA PHE A 13 23.36 7.75 -27.95
C PHE A 13 21.88 7.63 -28.30
N CYS A 14 21.57 8.15 -29.48
CA CYS A 14 20.26 8.26 -30.11
C CYS A 14 19.92 7.02 -30.98
N PHE A 15 18.65 7.03 -31.43
CA PHE A 15 18.08 6.38 -32.63
C PHE A 15 17.71 4.89 -32.57
N ALA A 16 16.42 4.59 -32.72
CA ALA A 16 15.83 4.35 -34.05
C ALA A 16 14.29 4.27 -33.99
N LEU A 17 13.64 5.10 -34.81
CA LEU A 17 12.27 4.92 -35.31
C LEU A 17 12.31 3.95 -36.50
N LEU A 18 11.30 3.09 -36.63
CA LEU A 18 10.78 2.47 -37.88
C LEU A 18 9.48 1.74 -37.46
N SER A 19 8.28 2.24 -37.73
CA SER A 19 7.55 2.39 -39.00
C SER A 19 6.37 1.40 -39.07
N CYS A 20 5.21 1.97 -39.36
CA CYS A 20 3.90 1.34 -39.53
C CYS A 20 3.86 0.24 -40.61
N LYS A 21 2.92 -0.70 -40.48
CA LYS A 21 2.00 -1.02 -41.59
C LYS A 21 0.69 -1.65 -41.10
N LYS A 22 -0.40 -1.08 -41.61
CA LYS A 22 -1.81 -1.48 -41.53
C LYS A 22 -2.16 -2.08 -42.88
N GLU A 23 -2.94 -3.17 -42.92
CA GLU A 23 -3.99 -3.37 -43.93
C GLU A 23 -4.92 -4.54 -43.59
N GLU A 24 -6.21 -4.30 -43.83
CA GLU A 24 -7.38 -5.15 -43.64
C GLU A 24 -7.48 -6.26 -44.69
N LYS A 25 -8.26 -7.32 -44.40
CA LYS A 25 -9.48 -7.60 -45.18
C LYS A 25 -10.42 -8.60 -44.52
N THR A 26 -11.67 -8.16 -44.52
CA THR A 26 -12.96 -8.79 -44.26
C THR A 26 -13.23 -9.98 -45.19
N GLU A 27 -13.86 -11.04 -44.67
CA GLU A 27 -14.88 -11.77 -45.41
C GLU A 27 -16.07 -12.10 -44.50
N THR A 28 -17.23 -11.71 -45.00
CA THR A 28 -18.57 -11.84 -44.44
C THR A 28 -19.11 -13.24 -44.77
N SER A 29 -19.80 -13.88 -43.83
CA SER A 29 -20.85 -14.85 -44.18
C SER A 29 -21.97 -14.80 -43.14
N ASN A 30 -23.13 -14.36 -43.63
CA ASN A 30 -24.41 -14.34 -42.92
C ASN A 30 -24.90 -15.76 -42.63
N SER A 31 -25.43 -15.97 -41.42
CA SER A 31 -26.67 -16.73 -41.26
C SER A 31 -27.45 -16.17 -40.06
N ASN A 32 -28.67 -15.71 -40.34
CA ASN A 32 -29.69 -15.32 -39.37
C ASN A 32 -30.20 -16.56 -38.65
N ILE A 33 -30.25 -16.58 -37.30
CA ILE A 33 -31.34 -17.17 -36.50
C ILE A 33 -31.43 -16.45 -35.14
N ASP A 34 -32.57 -15.78 -34.93
CA ASP A 34 -33.37 -15.53 -33.72
C ASP A 34 -32.74 -15.29 -32.33
N SER A 35 -32.91 -14.03 -31.90
CA SER A 35 -33.39 -13.57 -30.58
C SER A 35 -32.95 -14.30 -29.31
N THR A 36 -32.10 -13.64 -28.54
CA THR A 36 -32.34 -13.36 -27.11
C THR A 36 -31.48 -12.17 -26.67
N ASN A 37 -32.08 -11.29 -25.88
CA ASN A 37 -31.46 -10.07 -25.36
C ASN A 37 -30.15 -10.33 -24.62
N SER A 38 -29.06 -9.71 -25.07
CA SER A 38 -28.00 -9.25 -24.16
C SER A 38 -27.40 -7.97 -24.72
N ALA A 39 -27.95 -6.84 -24.30
CA ALA A 39 -27.28 -5.56 -24.44
C ALA A 39 -25.99 -5.64 -23.63
N SER A 40 -24.88 -5.96 -24.31
CA SER A 40 -23.54 -5.76 -23.80
C SER A 40 -23.31 -4.25 -23.79
N ALA A 41 -23.75 -3.63 -22.70
CA ALA A 41 -23.26 -2.30 -22.35
C ALA A 41 -21.79 -2.48 -22.02
N ASP A 42 -20.93 -2.00 -22.92
CA ASP A 42 -19.55 -1.62 -22.64
C ASP A 42 -19.56 -0.67 -21.44
N THR A 43 -19.57 -1.27 -20.26
CA THR A 43 -19.31 -0.57 -19.04
C THR A 43 -17.80 -0.42 -19.03
N VAL A 44 -17.34 0.73 -19.52
CA VAL A 44 -16.06 1.28 -19.11
C VAL A 44 -16.12 1.32 -17.59
N THR A 45 -15.65 0.25 -16.95
CA THR A 45 -15.45 0.18 -15.51
C THR A 45 -14.37 1.21 -15.22
N LYS A 46 -14.80 2.45 -14.96
CA LYS A 46 -14.12 3.30 -13.99
C LYS A 46 -13.97 2.44 -12.76
N SER A 47 -12.76 1.91 -12.53
CA SER A 47 -12.42 1.29 -11.27
C SER A 47 -12.52 2.38 -10.21
N THR A 48 -13.69 2.51 -9.59
CA THR A 48 -13.79 3.21 -8.31
C THR A 48 -12.95 2.39 -7.35
N ASP A 49 -11.78 2.89 -6.98
CA ASP A 49 -10.85 2.22 -6.10
C ASP A 49 -11.57 1.85 -4.80
N SER A 50 -11.95 0.59 -4.62
CA SER A 50 -12.71 0.14 -3.44
C SER A 50 -11.88 0.37 -2.17
N ALA A 51 -12.49 0.89 -1.11
CA ALA A 51 -11.83 0.96 0.20
C ALA A 51 -11.32 -0.42 0.63
N ALA A 52 -10.18 -0.45 1.30
CA ALA A 52 -9.65 -1.62 1.97
C ALA A 52 -10.60 -2.01 3.10
N VAL A 53 -10.89 -3.30 3.19
CA VAL A 53 -11.57 -3.90 4.33
C VAL A 53 -10.50 -4.60 5.18
N PHE A 54 -10.70 -4.76 6.48
CA PHE A 54 -9.85 -5.64 7.31
C PHE A 54 -10.23 -7.08 6.99
N ILE A 55 -9.67 -7.67 5.93
CA ILE A 55 -10.33 -8.82 5.29
C ILE A 55 -9.85 -10.15 5.85
N GLU A 56 -8.55 -10.38 6.06
CA GLU A 56 -8.08 -11.77 6.18
C GLU A 56 -6.87 -11.96 7.10
N MET A 57 -6.98 -12.98 7.95
CA MET A 57 -5.89 -13.52 8.76
C MET A 57 -4.84 -14.17 7.85
N ILE A 58 -3.57 -13.83 8.07
CA ILE A 58 -2.43 -14.42 7.39
C ILE A 58 -1.89 -15.54 8.29
N PRO A 59 -1.89 -16.81 7.84
CA PRO A 59 -1.33 -17.89 8.64
C PRO A 59 0.12 -17.62 9.02
N ALA A 60 0.50 -17.85 10.27
CA ALA A 60 1.83 -17.50 10.78
C ALA A 60 3.00 -18.07 9.96
N HIS A 61 2.85 -19.28 9.41
CA HIS A 61 3.87 -19.90 8.56
C HIS A 61 4.01 -19.22 7.18
N ILE A 62 2.93 -18.63 6.65
CA ILE A 62 2.95 -17.81 5.44
C ILE A 62 3.56 -16.45 5.73
N GLU A 63 3.12 -15.80 6.82
CA GLU A 63 3.65 -14.50 7.24
C GLU A 63 5.16 -14.56 7.49
N SER A 64 5.67 -15.63 8.10
CA SER A 64 7.10 -15.87 8.30
C SER A 64 7.89 -15.90 6.98
N GLN A 65 7.32 -16.45 5.91
CA GLN A 65 7.95 -16.44 4.58
C GLN A 65 7.99 -15.02 4.00
N TYR A 66 6.91 -14.25 4.16
CA TYR A 66 6.83 -12.87 3.68
C TYR A 66 7.75 -11.91 4.44
N THR A 67 7.83 -12.03 5.75
CA THR A 67 8.74 -11.24 6.60
C THR A 67 10.21 -11.61 6.31
N THR A 68 10.51 -12.89 6.13
CA THR A 68 11.86 -13.33 5.70
C THR A 68 12.24 -12.71 4.35
N LYS A 69 11.31 -12.71 3.39
CA LYS A 69 11.55 -12.09 2.10
C LYS A 69 11.73 -10.57 2.20
N PHE A 70 10.92 -9.92 3.04
CA PHE A 70 11.06 -8.49 3.32
C PHE A 70 12.43 -8.17 3.90
N ALA A 71 12.92 -8.93 4.89
CA ALA A 71 14.23 -8.71 5.49
C ALA A 71 15.37 -8.78 4.44
N GLN A 72 15.31 -9.74 3.50
CA GLN A 72 16.27 -9.83 2.39
C GLN A 72 16.25 -8.60 1.48
N VAL A 73 15.06 -8.02 1.26
CA VAL A 73 14.88 -6.79 0.50
C VAL A 73 15.42 -5.59 1.28
N ALA A 74 15.07 -5.46 2.56
CA ALA A 74 15.50 -4.38 3.43
C ALA A 74 17.03 -4.24 3.54
N LEU A 75 17.78 -5.34 3.46
CA LEU A 75 19.26 -5.31 3.41
C LEU A 75 19.81 -4.47 2.24
N LYS A 76 19.06 -4.33 1.14
CA LYS A 76 19.44 -3.54 -0.04
C LYS A 76 18.86 -2.13 -0.01
N HIS A 77 17.88 -1.88 0.86
CA HIS A 77 17.12 -0.65 0.94
C HIS A 77 17.11 -0.15 2.40
N PRO A 78 18.20 0.51 2.86
CA PRO A 78 18.41 0.85 4.27
C PRO A 78 17.42 1.89 4.82
N ASN A 79 16.58 2.46 3.96
CA ASN A 79 15.47 3.34 4.33
C ASN A 79 14.20 2.58 4.70
N LEU A 80 14.08 1.29 4.37
CA LEU A 80 13.00 0.45 4.85
C LEU A 80 13.15 0.20 6.35
N ILE A 81 12.01 -0.03 7.00
CA ILE A 81 11.95 -0.40 8.40
C ILE A 81 11.15 -1.69 8.53
N ASP A 82 11.40 -2.47 9.58
CA ASP A 82 10.75 -3.77 9.73
C ASP A 82 9.34 -3.69 10.30
N LYS A 83 9.03 -2.64 11.08
CA LYS A 83 7.69 -2.44 11.62
C LYS A 83 7.41 -1.01 12.03
N PHE A 84 6.12 -0.65 12.01
CA PHE A 84 5.60 0.49 12.75
C PHE A 84 4.88 0.01 14.01
N THR A 85 4.90 0.82 15.06
CA THR A 85 4.14 0.57 16.28
C THR A 85 3.20 1.75 16.50
N LEU A 86 1.94 1.46 16.76
CA LEU A 86 0.90 2.44 17.09
C LEU A 86 0.45 2.22 18.52
N ASP A 87 0.44 3.26 19.33
CA ASP A 87 -0.26 3.26 20.60
C ASP A 87 -1.77 3.13 20.33
N TYR A 88 -2.38 2.01 20.75
CA TYR A 88 -3.75 1.69 20.39
C TYR A 88 -4.76 2.65 21.04
N PRO A 89 -4.67 2.98 22.34
CA PRO A 89 -5.56 3.96 22.96
C PRO A 89 -5.55 5.32 22.26
N ASN A 90 -4.36 5.88 21.97
CA ASN A 90 -4.25 7.16 21.28
C ASN A 90 -4.75 7.08 19.83
N PHE A 91 -4.48 5.97 19.14
CA PHE A 91 -4.98 5.77 17.79
C PHE A 91 -6.52 5.66 17.76
N LYS A 92 -7.13 4.92 18.70
CA LYS A 92 -8.58 4.83 18.85
C LYS A 92 -9.20 6.21 19.09
N GLU A 93 -8.67 6.97 20.05
CA GLU A 93 -9.13 8.32 20.36
C GLU A 93 -9.02 9.25 19.14
N LEU A 94 -7.95 9.12 18.34
CA LEU A 94 -7.80 9.88 17.10
C LEU A 94 -8.94 9.56 16.13
N ILE A 95 -9.23 8.28 15.87
CA ILE A 95 -10.32 7.89 14.97
C ILE A 95 -11.67 8.41 15.48
N GLU A 96 -11.96 8.28 16.79
CA GLU A 96 -13.21 8.71 17.41
C GLU A 96 -13.46 10.21 17.22
N LYS A 97 -12.40 11.03 17.32
CA LYS A 97 -12.44 12.48 17.06
C LYS A 97 -12.73 12.85 15.60
N HIS A 98 -12.52 11.93 14.67
CA HIS A 98 -12.66 12.15 13.22
C HIS A 98 -13.77 11.29 12.60
N THR A 99 -14.77 10.88 13.41
CA THR A 99 -15.91 10.05 12.98
C THR A 99 -16.84 10.72 11.97
N ASN A 100 -16.76 12.05 11.83
CA ASN A 100 -17.50 12.83 10.84
C ASN A 100 -16.93 12.73 9.41
N TYR A 101 -15.75 12.13 9.24
CA TYR A 101 -15.16 11.89 7.93
C TYR A 101 -15.61 10.55 7.34
N MET A 102 -15.66 10.46 6.01
CA MET A 102 -15.99 9.20 5.34
C MET A 102 -14.81 8.22 5.30
N TYR A 103 -13.59 8.74 5.19
CA TYR A 103 -12.39 7.95 4.94
C TYR A 103 -11.23 8.29 5.89
N ALA A 104 -10.46 7.25 6.25
CA ALA A 104 -9.10 7.37 6.76
C ALA A 104 -8.13 6.86 5.69
N LYS A 105 -7.18 7.71 5.29
CA LYS A 105 -6.18 7.44 4.25
C LYS A 105 -4.82 7.28 4.91
N PHE A 106 -4.28 6.06 4.96
CA PHE A 106 -2.92 5.80 5.46
C PHE A 106 -1.93 5.93 4.31
N TYR A 107 -0.83 6.64 4.54
CA TYR A 107 0.20 6.88 3.55
C TYR A 107 1.54 6.40 4.08
N PHE A 108 2.33 5.81 3.19
CA PHE A 108 3.77 5.81 3.37
C PHE A 108 4.33 7.20 3.04
N ILE A 109 5.27 7.64 3.88
CA ILE A 109 5.88 8.95 3.77
C ILE A 109 7.38 8.87 4.06
N GLN A 110 8.12 9.86 3.57
CA GLN A 110 9.52 10.07 3.88
C GLN A 110 9.78 11.57 4.05
N ASP A 111 10.69 11.92 4.96
CA ASP A 111 11.12 13.30 5.11
C ASP A 111 12.27 13.59 4.12
N SER A 112 12.40 14.83 3.65
CA SER A 112 13.52 15.20 2.79
C SER A 112 14.87 15.08 3.52
N ASN A 113 14.86 15.21 4.85
CA ASN A 113 16.05 15.20 5.69
C ASN A 113 16.25 13.88 6.46
N ASN A 114 15.22 13.02 6.48
CA ASN A 114 15.25 11.71 7.11
C ASN A 114 14.73 10.68 6.12
N SER A 115 15.64 9.88 5.58
CA SER A 115 15.34 8.93 4.51
C SER A 115 14.49 7.74 4.98
N LYS A 116 14.33 7.50 6.28
CA LYS A 116 13.58 6.33 6.78
C LYS A 116 12.10 6.43 6.44
N LEU A 117 11.53 5.31 5.99
CA LEU A 117 10.10 5.14 5.77
C LEU A 117 9.33 5.44 7.06
N ASN A 118 8.26 6.21 6.94
CA ASN A 118 7.33 6.51 8.03
C ASN A 118 5.86 6.38 7.55
N LEU A 119 4.92 6.49 8.49
CA LEU A 119 3.49 6.50 8.23
C LEU A 119 2.88 7.88 8.48
N GLY A 120 1.90 8.24 7.66
CA GLY A 120 0.97 9.33 7.91
C GLY A 120 -0.47 8.87 7.73
N VAL A 121 -1.41 9.63 8.28
CA VAL A 121 -2.84 9.41 8.09
C VAL A 121 -3.53 10.72 7.78
N ALA A 122 -4.50 10.69 6.86
CA ALA A 122 -5.38 11.81 6.56
C ALA A 122 -6.85 11.41 6.69
N PHE A 123 -7.68 12.29 7.25
CA PHE A 123 -9.12 12.10 7.38
C PHE A 123 -9.85 12.95 6.34
N SER A 124 -10.72 12.32 5.55
CA SER A 124 -11.29 12.94 4.35
C SER A 124 -12.73 12.54 4.07
N ASN A 125 -13.47 13.45 3.45
CA ASN A 125 -14.78 13.17 2.84
C ASN A 125 -14.67 12.87 1.34
N ASN A 126 -13.45 12.86 0.81
CA ASN A 126 -13.14 12.60 -0.58
C ASN A 126 -12.41 11.26 -0.70
N ASP A 127 -12.85 10.39 -1.60
CA ASP A 127 -12.21 9.09 -1.87
C ASP A 127 -10.96 9.22 -2.74
N ASN A 128 -10.76 10.37 -3.40
CA ASN A 128 -9.54 10.67 -4.13
C ASN A 128 -8.35 10.77 -3.15
N TYR A 129 -7.51 9.74 -3.15
CA TYR A 129 -6.32 9.67 -2.30
C TYR A 129 -5.18 10.61 -2.74
N LYS A 130 -5.23 11.16 -3.96
CA LYS A 130 -4.17 12.04 -4.50
C LYS A 130 -4.32 13.48 -4.02
N ASP A 131 -5.54 13.89 -3.67
CA ASP A 131 -5.83 15.20 -3.12
C ASP A 131 -6.21 15.08 -1.64
N ILE A 132 -5.29 15.52 -0.78
CA ILE A 132 -5.52 15.66 0.65
C ILE A 132 -5.44 17.11 1.10
N SER A 133 -5.53 18.07 0.19
CA SER A 133 -5.31 19.49 0.48
C SER A 133 -6.21 20.00 1.61
N SER A 134 -7.49 19.61 1.61
CA SER A 134 -8.50 19.96 2.62
C SER A 134 -8.58 19.01 3.82
N ASP A 135 -7.81 17.92 3.82
CA ASP A 135 -7.95 16.86 4.84
C ASP A 135 -7.26 17.26 6.15
N ASP A 136 -7.70 16.64 7.26
CA ASP A 136 -6.95 16.67 8.52
C ASP A 136 -5.78 15.70 8.42
N LYS A 137 -4.56 16.15 8.72
CA LYS A 137 -3.31 15.47 8.35
C LYS A 137 -2.46 15.18 9.57
N PHE A 138 -1.97 13.95 9.68
CA PHE A 138 -1.16 13.49 10.80
C PHE A 138 0.03 12.64 10.34
N VAL A 139 1.09 12.62 11.16
CA VAL A 139 2.31 11.81 10.99
C VAL A 139 2.57 11.01 12.25
N LEU A 140 3.04 9.78 12.08
CA LEU A 140 3.44 8.92 13.20
C LEU A 140 4.78 9.39 13.80
N ILE A 141 4.77 9.77 15.07
CA ILE A 141 5.94 10.19 15.85
C ILE A 141 5.86 9.55 17.23
N ASN A 142 6.90 8.80 17.63
CA ASN A 142 6.94 8.11 18.92
C ASN A 142 5.67 7.27 19.19
N ASN A 143 5.25 6.49 18.18
CA ASN A 143 4.08 5.62 18.20
C ASN A 143 2.71 6.33 18.27
N THR A 144 2.66 7.66 18.25
CA THR A 144 1.41 8.43 18.23
C THR A 144 1.31 9.31 16.99
N PHE A 145 0.09 9.54 16.51
CA PHE A 145 -0.14 10.41 15.36
C PHE A 145 -0.24 11.87 15.82
N GLN A 146 0.56 12.74 15.21
CA GLN A 146 0.63 14.16 15.51
C GLN A 146 0.28 14.99 14.27
N SER A 147 -0.43 16.10 14.45
CA SER A 147 -0.87 16.95 13.34
C SER A 147 0.32 17.46 12.53
N ASP A 148 0.25 17.35 11.19
CA ASP A 148 1.32 17.80 10.30
C ASP A 148 0.77 18.32 8.96
N VAL A 149 0.81 19.64 8.81
CA VAL A 149 0.39 20.36 7.60
C VAL A 149 1.26 20.04 6.37
N ASN A 150 2.47 19.52 6.57
CA ASN A 150 3.40 19.14 5.51
C ASN A 150 3.28 17.68 5.08
N LEU A 151 2.28 16.92 5.56
CA LEU A 151 2.07 15.52 5.16
C LEU A 151 2.08 15.34 3.64
N GLN A 152 1.40 16.21 2.90
CA GLN A 152 1.39 16.18 1.43
C GLN A 152 2.79 16.28 0.81
N LYS A 153 3.69 17.08 1.39
CA LYS A 153 5.08 17.18 0.92
C LYS A 153 5.83 15.89 1.19
N LYS A 154 5.63 15.27 2.36
CA LYS A 154 6.27 14.00 2.73
C LYS A 154 5.78 12.82 1.89
N ILE A 155 4.50 12.81 1.52
CA ILE A 155 3.96 11.87 0.52
C ILE A 155 4.66 12.07 -0.82
N LYS A 156 4.75 13.32 -1.32
CA LYS A 156 5.44 13.62 -2.58
C LYS A 156 6.92 13.27 -2.55
N SER A 157 7.59 13.49 -1.42
CA SER A 157 8.97 13.07 -1.19
C SER A 157 9.09 11.55 -1.28
N TYR A 158 8.19 10.82 -0.62
CA TYR A 158 8.11 9.36 -0.76
C TYR A 158 7.83 8.94 -2.19
N GLN A 159 6.87 9.54 -2.91
CA GLN A 159 6.57 9.23 -4.32
C GLN A 159 7.77 9.47 -5.25
N SER A 160 8.53 10.53 -4.98
CA SER A 160 9.72 10.87 -5.74
C SER A 160 10.91 9.96 -5.40
N SER A 161 10.95 9.36 -4.20
CA SER A 161 11.98 8.42 -3.76
C SER A 161 11.59 6.94 -3.93
N LEU A 162 10.30 6.66 -4.04
CA LEU A 162 9.64 5.37 -4.32
C LEU A 162 10.07 4.77 -5.66
N ALA A 163 10.44 5.64 -6.60
CA ALA A 163 10.23 5.41 -8.03
C ALA A 163 11.44 5.70 -8.91
N THR A 164 12.65 5.87 -8.37
CA THR A 164 13.86 6.01 -9.19
C THR A 164 14.39 4.69 -9.78
N GLN A 165 13.58 3.63 -9.90
CA GLN A 165 13.56 2.91 -11.20
C GLN A 165 12.47 1.85 -11.40
N THR A 166 11.99 1.16 -10.37
CA THR A 166 11.00 0.09 -10.53
C THR A 166 10.53 -0.23 -9.12
N GLY A 167 9.23 -0.27 -8.81
CA GLY A 167 8.85 -1.14 -7.68
C GLY A 167 9.34 -2.55 -7.98
N PHE A 168 9.48 -3.40 -6.98
CA PHE A 168 10.12 -4.70 -7.18
C PHE A 168 9.53 -5.41 -8.42
N ASN A 169 10.38 -5.74 -9.39
CA ASN A 169 10.00 -6.31 -10.68
C ASN A 169 9.11 -5.45 -11.61
N GLY A 170 9.20 -4.11 -11.55
CA GLY A 170 8.58 -3.21 -12.52
C GLY A 170 7.12 -2.80 -12.24
N LYS A 171 6.57 -3.18 -11.07
CA LYS A 171 5.24 -2.74 -10.64
C LYS A 171 5.31 -1.41 -9.88
N PRO A 172 4.30 -0.52 -9.96
CA PRO A 172 4.24 0.67 -9.11
C PRO A 172 4.25 0.27 -7.64
N ALA A 173 5.05 0.97 -6.85
CA ALA A 173 5.05 0.76 -5.42
C ALA A 173 3.89 1.53 -4.79
N THR A 174 3.47 1.03 -3.65
CA THR A 174 2.12 1.20 -3.16
C THR A 174 2.02 2.41 -2.22
N GLU A 175 1.07 3.32 -2.47
CA GLU A 175 1.15 4.68 -1.91
C GLU A 175 0.19 4.93 -0.74
N CYS A 176 -1.01 4.34 -0.79
CA CYS A 176 -2.07 4.66 0.17
C CYS A 176 -3.03 3.50 0.47
N ILE A 177 -3.35 3.24 1.74
CA ILE A 177 -4.49 2.39 2.12
C ILE A 177 -5.66 3.29 2.50
N LEU A 178 -6.77 3.12 1.79
CA LEU A 178 -8.01 3.85 2.05
C LEU A 178 -8.96 2.97 2.84
N TYR A 179 -9.32 3.38 4.06
CA TYR A 179 -10.37 2.74 4.85
C TYR A 179 -11.62 3.61 4.91
N LYS A 180 -12.80 3.00 4.93
CA LYS A 180 -13.98 3.71 5.42
C LYS A 180 -13.92 3.81 6.93
N ILE A 181 -14.21 4.99 7.48
CA ILE A 181 -14.25 5.19 8.93
C ILE A 181 -15.23 4.22 9.60
N LYS A 182 -16.35 3.92 8.93
CA LYS A 182 -17.31 2.91 9.42
C LYS A 182 -16.66 1.53 9.64
N GLU A 183 -15.81 1.08 8.74
CA GLU A 183 -15.16 -0.24 8.83
C GLU A 183 -14.16 -0.29 10.00
N ILE A 184 -13.43 0.80 10.23
CA ILE A 184 -12.55 0.93 11.40
C ILE A 184 -13.37 0.93 12.70
N ASN A 185 -14.49 1.65 12.72
CA ASN A 185 -15.37 1.68 13.90
C ASN A 185 -15.99 0.30 14.18
N ASP A 186 -16.44 -0.40 13.15
CA ASP A 186 -16.96 -1.77 13.28
C ASP A 186 -15.88 -2.69 13.87
N TYR A 187 -14.62 -2.57 13.43
CA TYR A 187 -13.49 -3.30 14.01
C TYR A 187 -13.28 -2.96 15.49
N PHE A 188 -13.31 -1.67 15.86
CA PHE A 188 -13.19 -1.26 17.26
C PHE A 188 -14.30 -1.82 18.13
N ILE A 189 -15.55 -1.84 17.69
CA ILE A 189 -16.66 -2.42 18.46
C ILE A 189 -16.41 -3.91 18.76
N ILE A 190 -15.84 -4.65 17.80
CA ILE A 190 -15.52 -6.07 17.97
C ILE A 190 -14.34 -6.24 18.94
N LYS A 191 -13.31 -5.39 18.85
CA LYS A 191 -12.08 -5.48 19.63
C LYS A 191 -12.11 -4.75 20.97
N ASP A 192 -13.12 -3.92 21.27
CA ASP A 192 -13.21 -3.12 22.51
C ASP A 192 -13.32 -3.98 23.78
N LYS A 193 -13.64 -5.27 23.61
CA LYS A 193 -13.64 -6.25 24.72
C LYS A 193 -12.25 -6.74 25.08
N SER A 194 -11.23 -6.34 24.32
CA SER A 194 -9.87 -6.83 24.46
C SER A 194 -8.95 -5.71 24.95
N ASN A 195 -8.08 -6.04 25.91
CA ASN A 195 -7.15 -5.08 26.51
C ASN A 195 -5.92 -4.84 25.60
N ILE A 196 -6.14 -4.28 24.41
CA ILE A 196 -5.11 -4.01 23.41
C ILE A 196 -4.29 -2.79 23.85
N SER A 197 -2.98 -2.98 23.96
CA SER A 197 -2.04 -1.91 24.33
C SER A 197 -1.51 -1.17 23.10
N ARG A 198 -1.18 -1.89 22.04
CA ARG A 198 -0.62 -1.33 20.81
C ARG A 198 -0.94 -2.19 19.59
N LEU A 199 -0.80 -1.60 18.42
CA LEU A 199 -0.80 -2.30 17.14
C LEU A 199 0.62 -2.31 16.58
N ASP A 200 1.14 -3.49 16.25
CA ASP A 200 2.40 -3.63 15.53
C ASP A 200 2.06 -3.92 14.05
N LEU A 201 2.51 -3.03 13.15
CA LEU A 201 2.37 -3.15 11.70
C LEU A 201 3.68 -3.71 11.16
N ALA A 202 3.79 -5.04 11.08
CA ALA A 202 4.98 -5.74 10.61
C ALA A 202 5.06 -5.66 9.09
N MET A 203 6.19 -5.21 8.55
CA MET A 203 6.37 -5.06 7.11
C MET A 203 6.58 -6.43 6.46
N ILE A 204 5.82 -6.68 5.40
CA ILE A 204 5.82 -7.94 4.66
C ILE A 204 6.10 -7.69 3.18
N TYR A 205 6.71 -8.67 2.53
CA TYR A 205 6.86 -8.70 1.09
C TYR A 205 6.05 -9.88 0.54
N PHE A 206 5.00 -9.60 -0.22
CA PHE A 206 4.22 -10.65 -0.87
C PHE A 206 5.06 -11.35 -1.94
N CYS A 207 5.46 -12.58 -1.64
CA CYS A 207 6.13 -13.48 -2.58
C CYS A 207 5.31 -14.76 -2.78
N GLN A 208 5.77 -15.63 -3.68
CA GLN A 208 5.22 -16.96 -3.79
C GLN A 208 5.60 -17.78 -2.54
N ALA A 209 4.63 -17.95 -1.64
CA ALA A 209 4.78 -18.74 -0.42
C ALA A 209 4.28 -20.17 -0.63
N LYS A 210 4.65 -21.05 0.29
CA LYS A 210 4.19 -22.44 0.31
C LYS A 210 3.47 -22.77 1.61
N ASP A 211 2.42 -23.56 1.50
CA ASP A 211 1.78 -24.21 2.65
C ASP A 211 2.71 -25.28 3.25
N ASP A 212 2.36 -25.77 4.45
CA ASP A 212 3.13 -26.80 5.17
C ASP A 212 3.31 -28.11 4.39
N ASN A 213 2.36 -28.43 3.51
CA ASN A 213 2.41 -29.61 2.62
C ASN A 213 3.28 -29.36 1.36
N GLY A 214 3.86 -28.17 1.21
CA GLY A 214 4.66 -27.74 0.07
C GLY A 214 3.88 -27.21 -1.15
N SER A 215 2.54 -27.17 -1.11
CA SER A 215 1.73 -26.56 -2.18
C SER A 215 1.87 -25.05 -2.23
N GLU A 216 1.63 -24.46 -3.39
CA GLU A 216 1.69 -23.01 -3.56
C GLU A 216 0.52 -22.31 -2.87
N TYR A 217 0.82 -21.32 -2.03
CA TYR A 217 -0.18 -20.47 -1.40
C TYR A 217 -0.56 -19.32 -2.34
N ASN A 218 -1.75 -19.40 -2.93
CA ASN A 218 -2.18 -18.53 -4.02
C ASN A 218 -3.18 -17.43 -3.61
N ARG A 219 -3.61 -17.36 -2.34
CA ARG A 219 -4.62 -16.39 -1.86
C ARG A 219 -4.26 -14.93 -2.17
N TYR A 220 -2.96 -14.61 -2.22
CA TYR A 220 -2.43 -13.26 -2.45
C TYR A 220 -1.65 -13.12 -3.76
N ALA A 221 -1.90 -13.97 -4.76
CA ALA A 221 -1.14 -13.96 -6.01
C ALA A 221 -1.19 -12.62 -6.77
N ASN A 222 -2.31 -11.90 -6.69
CA ASN A 222 -2.46 -10.56 -7.27
C ASN A 222 -1.58 -9.49 -6.60
N LYS A 223 -1.10 -9.76 -5.38
CA LYS A 223 -0.26 -8.87 -4.57
C LYS A 223 1.23 -9.16 -4.71
N TYR A 224 1.64 -10.20 -5.45
CA TYR A 224 3.06 -10.56 -5.58
C TYR A 224 3.94 -9.40 -6.04
N ASP A 225 5.11 -9.34 -5.43
CA ASP A 225 6.14 -8.30 -5.56
C ASP A 225 5.75 -6.94 -4.99
N ARG A 226 4.90 -6.93 -3.96
CA ARG A 226 4.51 -5.72 -3.24
C ARG A 226 4.93 -5.78 -1.79
N ILE A 227 5.34 -4.63 -1.28
CA ILE A 227 5.49 -4.41 0.15
C ILE A 227 4.12 -4.01 0.71
N SER A 228 3.76 -4.60 1.83
CA SER A 228 2.60 -4.22 2.65
C SER A 228 2.96 -4.40 4.13
N PHE A 229 1.97 -4.42 5.00
CA PHE A 229 2.15 -4.77 6.41
C PHE A 229 1.06 -5.70 6.92
N ALA A 230 1.44 -6.60 7.82
CA ALA A 230 0.54 -7.38 8.67
C ALA A 230 0.30 -6.62 9.98
N VAL A 231 -0.95 -6.50 10.40
CA VAL A 231 -1.32 -5.86 11.68
C VAL A 231 -1.49 -6.92 12.76
N HIS A 232 -0.78 -6.73 13.86
CA HIS A 232 -0.93 -7.50 15.07
C HIS A 232 -1.46 -6.62 16.19
N ALA A 233 -2.53 -7.09 16.84
CA ALA A 233 -2.90 -6.55 18.14
C ALA A 233 -1.98 -7.11 19.22
N VAL A 234 -1.38 -6.23 20.03
CA VAL A 234 -0.58 -6.61 21.20
C VAL A 234 -1.34 -6.24 22.45
N TYR A 235 -1.65 -7.23 23.27
CA TYR A 235 -2.42 -7.06 24.50
C TYR A 235 -1.54 -6.63 25.66
N SER A 236 -2.15 -6.07 26.72
CA SER A 236 -1.42 -5.57 27.89
C SER A 236 -0.63 -6.64 28.66
N ASP A 237 -0.97 -7.92 28.50
CA ASP A 237 -0.22 -9.04 29.05
C ASP A 237 1.01 -9.43 28.20
N GLY A 238 1.21 -8.75 27.06
CA GLY A 238 2.29 -8.99 26.11
C GLY A 238 1.98 -10.05 25.05
N SER A 239 0.83 -10.71 25.11
CA SER A 239 0.40 -11.63 24.06
C SER A 239 0.06 -10.87 22.76
N MET A 240 0.10 -11.58 21.64
CA MET A 240 -0.05 -11.00 20.31
C MET A 240 -0.98 -11.87 19.45
N ASP A 241 -1.90 -11.24 18.74
CA ASP A 241 -2.75 -11.92 17.75
C ASP A 241 -1.94 -12.36 16.52
N GLU A 242 -2.50 -13.31 15.76
CA GLU A 242 -2.05 -13.59 14.39
C GLU A 242 -2.13 -12.32 13.52
N GLY A 243 -1.28 -12.26 12.49
CA GLY A 243 -1.23 -11.13 11.58
C GLY A 243 -2.49 -11.04 10.72
N TYR A 244 -3.08 -9.85 10.64
CA TYR A 244 -4.17 -9.56 9.71
C TYR A 244 -3.65 -8.69 8.57
N ASP A 245 -4.08 -9.01 7.36
CA ASP A 245 -3.90 -8.15 6.21
C ASP A 245 -4.79 -6.91 6.38
N ALA A 246 -4.18 -5.80 6.77
CA ALA A 246 -4.81 -4.51 6.91
C ALA A 246 -4.84 -3.76 5.57
N GLY A 247 -5.23 -4.48 4.52
CA GLY A 247 -5.42 -3.96 3.18
C GLY A 247 -4.13 -3.86 2.38
N ASP A 248 -4.33 -3.91 1.06
CA ASP A 248 -3.30 -3.45 0.15
C ASP A 248 -3.27 -1.94 0.17
N LEU A 249 -2.07 -1.40 0.24
CA LEU A 249 -1.85 -0.07 -0.31
C LEU A 249 -2.34 -0.12 -1.78
N LYS A 250 -2.92 0.98 -2.25
CA LYS A 250 -3.35 1.15 -3.63
C LYS A 250 -2.17 1.68 -4.46
N PRO A 251 -2.06 1.26 -5.74
CA PRO A 251 -1.11 1.84 -6.69
C PRO A 251 -1.42 3.30 -7.04
#